data_AF-F7V6A6-F1
#
_entry.id   AF-F7V6A6-F1
#
_cell.length_a   1.000
_cell.length_b   1.000
_cell.length_c   1.000
_cell.angle_alpha   90.00
_cell.angle_beta   90.00
_cell.angle_gamma   90.00
#
_symmetry.space_group_name_H-M   'P 1'
#
loop_
_entity.id
_entity.type
_entity.pdbx_description
1 polymer ?
#
loop_
_entity_poly.entity_id
_entity_poly.type
_entity_poly.pdbx_seq_one_letter_code
_entity_poly.pdbx_strand_id
1 'polypeptide(L)'
;MEKQTRGVCMKRKAVLLLAAALVMTGLCACGTKTDTSSPKTQTSSAASASAAGESSGSAETSASGGTSNSGDSSAAGETVTDNKKTEKADNAKAKPDKTEAAVDAKGLTNALNACIGWGSDSGSTLKCASAAAGLVSWASSNPALAVSAGDIYDEFWKTLDQGQQQTFKENWEYIKSNGDTIFSDFNSIRGTLDDAGALKKAEKARKRSDAKAHWNALAQIIADKINNQ
;
A
#
# COMPACT_ATOMS: atom_id res chain seq x y z
N MET A 1 34.43 51.26 -23.75
CA MET A 1 33.06 51.02 -24.25
C MET A 1 32.61 49.69 -23.65
N GLU A 2 32.37 49.56 -22.35
CA GLU A 2 31.25 50.09 -21.55
C GLU A 2 29.88 49.47 -21.88
N LYS A 3 29.21 49.02 -20.80
CA LYS A 3 27.80 48.59 -20.61
C LYS A 3 27.55 47.07 -20.70
N GLN A 4 27.39 46.34 -19.58
CA GLN A 4 26.38 46.39 -18.50
C GLN A 4 25.08 45.64 -18.89
N THR A 5 24.93 44.43 -18.35
CA THR A 5 23.64 43.88 -17.88
C THR A 5 23.91 42.87 -16.75
N ARG A 6 24.09 43.41 -15.54
CA ARG A 6 23.94 42.69 -14.28
C ARG A 6 22.46 42.74 -13.89
N GLY A 7 21.90 41.58 -13.57
CA GLY A 7 20.52 41.40 -13.11
C GLY A 7 20.00 40.11 -13.74
N VAL A 8 20.18 38.95 -13.11
CA VAL A 8 19.22 38.45 -12.10
C VAL A 8 19.97 37.66 -11.02
N CYS A 9 20.37 38.35 -9.95
CA CYS A 9 20.58 37.73 -8.63
C CYS A 9 19.47 38.27 -7.71
N MET A 10 19.07 37.48 -6.71
CA MET A 10 18.18 37.87 -5.60
C MET A 10 16.66 37.70 -5.79
N LYS A 11 16.19 36.49 -6.11
CA LYS A 11 14.79 36.08 -5.80
C LYS A 11 14.60 34.70 -5.18
N ARG A 12 15.68 33.96 -4.88
CA ARG A 12 15.59 32.59 -4.30
C ARG A 12 15.95 32.47 -2.82
N LYS A 13 16.11 33.59 -2.10
CA LYS A 13 16.55 33.58 -0.68
C LYS A 13 15.56 34.21 0.30
N ALA A 14 14.33 34.52 -0.12
CA ALA A 14 13.36 35.29 0.68
C ALA A 14 12.09 34.52 1.09
N VAL A 15 12.11 33.18 1.13
CA VAL A 15 11.01 32.37 1.68
C VAL A 15 11.57 31.31 2.63
N LEU A 16 12.38 31.75 3.59
CA LEU A 16 12.96 30.86 4.62
C LEU A 16 12.87 31.43 6.05
N LEU A 17 12.12 32.50 6.31
CA LEU A 17 12.01 33.06 7.67
C LEU A 17 10.65 33.76 7.92
N LEU A 18 9.67 33.01 8.43
CA LEU A 18 8.47 33.44 9.19
C LEU A 18 7.58 32.19 9.30
N ALA A 19 7.31 31.56 10.44
CA ALA A 19 7.05 32.10 11.76
C ALA A 19 7.44 31.10 12.87
N ALA A 20 8.09 31.63 13.90
CA ALA A 20 8.20 31.02 15.21
C ALA A 20 7.48 31.94 16.22
N ALA A 21 6.88 31.33 17.23
CA ALA A 21 6.38 31.91 18.50
C ALA A 21 4.98 32.56 18.52
N LEU A 22 4.03 31.83 19.14
CA LEU A 22 3.03 32.32 20.12
C LEU A 22 2.81 31.16 21.10
N VAL A 23 3.60 31.08 22.17
CA VAL A 23 3.36 31.60 23.54
C VAL A 23 2.36 30.74 24.35
N MET A 24 2.95 30.14 25.38
CA MET A 24 2.41 29.59 26.62
C MET A 24 1.16 30.30 27.15
N THR A 25 0.22 29.54 27.72
CA THR A 25 -0.08 29.42 29.17
C THR A 25 -1.55 29.01 29.34
N GLY A 26 -1.80 27.89 30.00
CA GLY A 26 -3.15 27.40 30.27
C GLY A 26 -3.14 26.32 31.35
N LEU A 27 -2.53 26.62 32.49
CA LEU A 27 -2.60 25.83 33.70
C LEU A 27 -3.94 26.17 34.39
N CYS A 28 -4.86 25.20 34.47
CA CYS A 28 -5.96 25.24 35.42
C CYS A 28 -5.95 23.96 36.26
N ALA A 29 -6.06 24.18 37.56
CA ALA A 29 -5.79 23.27 38.63
C ALA A 29 -7.02 22.42 39.03
N CYS A 30 -6.70 21.26 39.59
CA CYS A 30 -7.32 20.54 40.70
C CYS A 30 -8.83 20.17 40.65
N GLY A 31 -9.07 18.86 40.78
CA GLY A 31 -10.36 18.29 41.15
C GLY A 31 -10.25 16.81 41.47
N THR A 32 -9.65 16.47 42.61
CA THR A 32 -9.64 15.13 43.21
C THR A 32 -11.04 14.68 43.57
N LYS A 33 -11.50 13.53 43.06
CA LYS A 33 -12.39 12.63 43.81
C LYS A 33 -11.96 11.19 43.57
N THR A 34 -11.24 10.68 44.55
CA THR A 34 -11.19 9.28 44.94
C THR A 34 -12.59 8.83 45.30
N ASP A 35 -13.06 7.72 44.75
CA ASP A 35 -13.93 6.80 45.50
C ASP A 35 -13.61 5.37 45.09
N THR A 36 -12.91 4.72 46.01
CA THR A 36 -12.67 3.29 46.11
C THR A 36 -13.96 2.61 46.54
N SER A 37 -14.51 1.71 45.72
CA SER A 37 -15.36 0.63 46.22
C SER A 37 -15.61 -0.45 45.15
N SER A 38 -14.82 -1.52 45.22
CA SER A 38 -15.25 -2.91 44.97
C SER A 38 -15.23 -3.61 46.34
N PRO A 39 -15.85 -4.80 46.56
CA PRO A 39 -16.44 -5.73 45.59
C PRO A 39 -17.84 -6.26 46.01
N LYS A 40 -18.61 -6.83 45.06
CA LYS A 40 -19.51 -7.97 45.38
C LYS A 40 -19.57 -8.96 44.21
N THR A 41 -19.04 -10.13 44.51
CA THR A 41 -19.38 -11.46 44.02
C THR A 41 -20.89 -11.68 43.90
N GLN A 42 -21.35 -12.23 42.77
CA GLN A 42 -22.39 -13.26 42.77
C GLN A 42 -22.14 -14.27 41.64
N THR A 43 -21.75 -15.45 42.10
CA THR A 43 -21.89 -16.75 41.47
C THR A 43 -23.36 -17.09 41.27
N SER A 44 -23.71 -17.63 40.11
CA SER A 44 -24.76 -18.65 39.98
C SER A 44 -24.49 -19.54 38.79
N SER A 45 -24.05 -20.76 39.10
CA SER A 45 -23.95 -21.93 38.24
C SER A 45 -25.32 -22.58 38.05
N ALA A 46 -25.52 -23.25 36.91
CA ALA A 46 -26.18 -24.56 36.70
C ALA A 46 -26.51 -24.68 35.20
N ALA A 47 -25.87 -25.58 34.45
CA ALA A 47 -26.28 -26.97 34.20
C ALA A 47 -27.62 -27.03 33.42
N SER A 48 -27.87 -27.80 32.36
CA SER A 48 -27.34 -29.01 31.72
C SER A 48 -28.41 -29.30 30.60
N ALA A 49 -28.29 -30.13 29.56
CA ALA A 49 -27.71 -31.45 29.41
C ALA A 49 -27.83 -31.90 27.93
N SER A 50 -26.96 -32.85 27.54
CA SER A 50 -27.21 -34.10 26.77
C SER A 50 -27.84 -34.02 25.36
N ALA A 51 -27.55 -34.85 24.36
CA ALA A 51 -26.80 -36.11 24.21
C ALA A 51 -26.44 -36.23 22.70
N ALA A 52 -25.26 -36.73 22.33
CA ALA A 52 -25.02 -38.09 21.82
C ALA A 52 -25.97 -38.58 20.69
N GLY A 53 -25.38 -38.99 19.56
CA GLY A 53 -26.08 -39.68 18.48
C GLY A 53 -25.13 -39.99 17.32
N GLU A 54 -24.64 -41.22 17.30
CA GLU A 54 -23.58 -41.79 16.44
C GLU A 54 -24.06 -42.19 15.03
N SER A 55 -23.06 -42.55 14.20
CA SER A 55 -23.05 -43.64 13.21
C SER A 55 -23.73 -43.37 11.85
N SER A 56 -23.03 -43.36 10.70
CA SER A 56 -22.20 -44.36 9.98
C SER A 56 -22.97 -45.11 8.88
N GLY A 57 -22.35 -45.15 7.69
CA GLY A 57 -22.54 -46.12 6.60
C GLY A 57 -23.72 -45.87 5.65
N SER A 58 -23.70 -46.24 4.37
CA SER A 58 -22.67 -46.75 3.44
C SER A 58 -23.36 -46.86 2.08
N ALA A 59 -22.59 -46.71 0.99
CA ALA A 59 -22.68 -47.43 -0.30
C ALA A 59 -23.98 -47.30 -1.16
N GLU A 60 -24.01 -47.45 -2.49
CA GLU A 60 -23.09 -47.56 -3.64
C GLU A 60 -24.00 -47.64 -4.91
N THR A 61 -23.39 -47.55 -6.10
CA THR A 61 -23.84 -48.05 -7.43
C THR A 61 -24.85 -47.18 -8.23
N SER A 62 -24.82 -47.08 -9.57
CA SER A 62 -23.84 -47.44 -10.62
C SER A 62 -24.30 -46.85 -12.00
N ALA A 63 -23.30 -46.43 -12.78
CA ALA A 63 -23.03 -46.72 -14.21
C ALA A 63 -23.88 -46.22 -15.41
N SER A 64 -23.07 -45.98 -16.46
CA SER A 64 -23.29 -46.11 -17.92
C SER A 64 -23.65 -44.81 -18.65
N GLY A 65 -23.06 -44.44 -19.80
CA GLY A 65 -22.13 -45.09 -20.72
C GLY A 65 -22.25 -44.34 -22.06
N GLY A 66 -21.16 -44.21 -22.83
CA GLY A 66 -21.24 -43.53 -24.13
C GLY A 66 -19.88 -43.32 -24.79
N THR A 67 -19.48 -44.29 -25.60
CA THR A 67 -18.28 -44.32 -26.47
C THR A 67 -18.60 -43.81 -27.87
N SER A 68 -17.55 -43.37 -28.58
CA SER A 68 -17.28 -43.45 -30.05
C SER A 68 -17.14 -42.09 -30.73
N ASN A 69 -16.33 -41.86 -31.77
CA ASN A 69 -15.07 -42.43 -32.29
C ASN A 69 -14.64 -41.54 -33.49
N SER A 70 -13.33 -41.38 -33.69
CA SER A 70 -12.55 -41.25 -34.95
C SER A 70 -12.86 -40.23 -36.06
N GLY A 71 -11.77 -39.67 -36.61
CA GLY A 71 -11.70 -39.04 -37.94
C GLY A 71 -10.33 -38.40 -38.23
N ASP A 72 -9.39 -39.22 -38.70
CA ASP A 72 -8.03 -38.87 -39.18
C ASP A 72 -8.06 -38.25 -40.60
N SER A 73 -7.09 -37.40 -40.96
CA SER A 73 -6.40 -37.44 -42.28
C SER A 73 -5.32 -36.34 -42.45
N SER A 74 -4.07 -36.78 -42.31
CA SER A 74 -2.83 -36.56 -43.10
C SER A 74 -2.65 -35.45 -44.17
N ALA A 75 -1.49 -34.77 -44.05
CA ALA A 75 -0.30 -34.79 -44.96
C ALA A 75 -0.02 -33.74 -46.07
N ALA A 76 1.31 -33.45 -46.16
CA ALA A 76 2.17 -32.88 -47.23
C ALA A 76 2.20 -31.35 -47.41
N GLY A 77 3.32 -30.65 -47.64
CA GLY A 77 4.74 -31.00 -47.79
C GLY A 77 5.49 -29.84 -48.50
N GLU A 78 6.72 -29.52 -48.04
CA GLU A 78 7.88 -28.93 -48.78
C GLU A 78 7.77 -27.50 -49.41
N THR A 79 8.77 -26.62 -49.57
CA THR A 79 10.24 -26.57 -49.40
C THR A 79 10.72 -25.09 -49.36
N VAL A 80 12.00 -24.92 -49.02
CA VAL A 80 12.82 -23.73 -48.72
C VAL A 80 13.06 -22.76 -49.90
N THR A 81 13.29 -21.47 -49.60
CA THR A 81 14.30 -20.67 -50.35
C THR A 81 15.03 -19.68 -49.42
N ASP A 82 16.36 -19.76 -49.49
CA ASP A 82 17.38 -19.03 -48.73
C ASP A 82 17.45 -17.52 -49.00
N ASN A 83 17.78 -16.73 -47.96
CA ASN A 83 18.64 -15.55 -48.12
C ASN A 83 19.56 -15.35 -46.91
N LYS A 84 20.77 -15.90 -47.04
CA LYS A 84 21.98 -15.65 -46.25
C LYS A 84 22.47 -14.20 -46.39
N LYS A 85 22.64 -13.47 -45.28
CA LYS A 85 23.80 -12.55 -45.08
C LYS A 85 24.02 -12.16 -43.61
N THR A 86 25.04 -12.81 -43.05
CA THR A 86 26.15 -12.29 -42.22
C THR A 86 25.90 -11.22 -41.16
N GLU A 87 26.30 -11.60 -39.94
CA GLU A 87 26.57 -10.79 -38.75
C GLU A 87 27.34 -9.50 -39.02
N LYS A 88 26.96 -8.42 -38.31
CA LYS A 88 27.91 -7.57 -37.58
C LYS A 88 27.18 -6.82 -36.46
N ALA A 89 27.59 -7.12 -35.23
CA ALA A 89 27.27 -6.31 -34.06
C ALA A 89 27.89 -4.92 -34.22
N ASP A 90 27.07 -3.88 -34.15
CA ASP A 90 27.54 -2.55 -33.82
C ASP A 90 26.75 -2.07 -32.60
N ASN A 91 27.43 -2.16 -31.45
CA ASN A 91 27.11 -1.50 -30.20
C ASN A 91 27.18 0.01 -30.44
N ALA A 92 26.12 0.58 -31.03
CA ALA A 92 25.87 1.99 -30.91
C ALA A 92 25.26 2.20 -29.53
N LYS A 93 26.11 2.65 -28.60
CA LYS A 93 25.73 3.22 -27.31
C LYS A 93 24.74 4.36 -27.56
N ALA A 94 23.46 4.02 -27.66
CA ALA A 94 22.37 4.96 -27.53
C ALA A 94 22.49 5.55 -26.13
N LYS A 95 22.89 6.82 -26.09
CA LYS A 95 22.85 7.67 -24.92
C LYS A 95 21.46 7.53 -24.30
N PRO A 96 21.31 7.11 -23.03
CA PRO A 96 19.99 7.06 -22.43
C PRO A 96 19.49 8.50 -22.30
N ASP A 97 18.44 8.83 -23.06
CA ASP A 97 17.67 10.05 -22.84
C ASP A 97 16.98 9.92 -21.49
N LYS A 98 17.70 10.35 -20.46
CA LYS A 98 17.24 10.52 -19.09
C LYS A 98 16.23 11.67 -19.06
N THR A 99 15.00 11.35 -19.46
CA THR A 99 13.83 11.97 -18.84
C THR A 99 13.12 10.89 -18.02
N GLU A 100 13.89 10.20 -17.18
CA GLU A 100 13.36 9.44 -16.04
C GLU A 100 12.51 10.45 -15.25
N ALA A 101 11.19 10.32 -15.27
CA ALA A 101 10.35 11.11 -14.39
C ALA A 101 10.83 10.87 -12.96
N ALA A 102 11.39 11.89 -12.32
CA ALA A 102 11.98 11.75 -11.00
C ALA A 102 10.91 11.29 -10.02
N VAL A 103 11.09 10.09 -9.45
CA VAL A 103 10.19 9.53 -8.46
C VAL A 103 10.33 10.31 -7.16
N ASP A 104 9.20 10.66 -6.53
CA ASP A 104 9.16 11.40 -5.26
C ASP A 104 9.55 10.48 -4.09
N ALA A 105 10.84 10.20 -3.96
CA ALA A 105 11.35 9.31 -2.91
C ALA A 105 10.99 9.80 -1.50
N LYS A 106 11.08 11.11 -1.26
CA LYS A 106 10.74 11.71 0.03
C LYS A 106 9.25 11.54 0.35
N GLY A 107 8.38 11.70 -0.65
CA GLY A 107 6.96 11.45 -0.50
C GLY A 107 6.65 10.01 -0.11
N LEU A 108 7.33 9.02 -0.70
CA LEU A 108 7.14 7.62 -0.36
C LEU A 108 7.61 7.33 1.06
N THR A 109 8.82 7.75 1.43
CA THR A 109 9.35 7.58 2.78
C THR A 109 8.43 8.22 3.82
N ASN A 110 7.89 9.41 3.54
CA ASN A 110 6.92 10.06 4.42
C ASN A 110 5.62 9.25 4.56
N ALA A 111 5.11 8.67 3.46
CA ALA A 111 3.91 7.84 3.50
C ALA A 111 4.15 6.53 4.26
N LEU A 112 5.31 5.89 4.08
CA LEU A 112 5.70 4.67 4.80
C LEU A 112 5.89 4.93 6.30
N ASN A 113 6.48 6.07 6.69
CA ASN A 113 6.58 6.46 8.11
C ASN A 113 5.22 6.69 8.77
N ALA A 114 4.18 7.02 8.00
CA ALA A 114 2.82 7.13 8.55
C ALA A 114 2.21 5.75 8.90
N CYS A 115 2.77 4.66 8.39
CA CYS A 115 2.33 3.28 8.64
C CYS A 115 2.87 2.67 9.95
N ILE A 116 3.71 3.39 10.71
CA ILE A 116 4.39 2.90 11.91
C ILE A 116 4.16 3.82 13.12
N GLY A 117 4.60 3.39 14.29
CA GLY A 117 4.57 4.22 15.52
C GLY A 117 3.18 4.34 16.14
N TRP A 118 2.30 3.39 15.85
CA TRP A 118 0.97 3.37 16.42
C TRP A 118 1.02 2.59 17.74
N GLY A 119 1.02 3.30 18.86
CA GLY A 119 0.87 2.65 20.18
C GLY A 119 -0.41 1.78 20.24
N SER A 120 -0.50 0.93 21.27
CA SER A 120 -1.61 0.00 21.53
C SER A 120 -2.99 0.64 21.70
N ASP A 121 -3.04 1.96 21.75
CA ASP A 121 -4.26 2.72 22.00
C ASP A 121 -5.15 2.76 20.75
N SER A 122 -6.39 2.34 20.95
CA SER A 122 -7.56 2.40 20.07
C SER A 122 -7.42 3.46 18.94
N GLY A 123 -7.12 3.01 17.72
CA GLY A 123 -6.91 3.93 16.60
C GLY A 123 -6.32 3.32 15.33
N SER A 124 -6.07 2.00 15.30
CA SER A 124 -5.52 1.31 14.12
C SER A 124 -6.37 1.55 12.88
N THR A 125 -7.71 1.52 12.98
CA THR A 125 -8.60 1.72 11.82
C THR A 125 -8.39 3.08 11.13
N LEU A 126 -8.40 4.19 11.89
CA LEU A 126 -8.21 5.53 11.34
C LEU A 126 -6.78 5.73 10.83
N LYS A 127 -5.79 5.18 11.54
CA LYS A 127 -4.38 5.26 11.14
C LYS A 127 -4.13 4.45 9.86
N CYS A 128 -4.68 3.24 9.74
CA CYS A 128 -4.66 2.43 8.53
C CYS A 128 -5.31 3.16 7.35
N ALA A 129 -6.46 3.82 7.57
CA ALA A 129 -7.13 4.58 6.51
C ALA A 129 -6.30 5.78 6.04
N SER A 130 -5.67 6.50 6.98
CA SER A 130 -4.77 7.62 6.67
C SER A 130 -3.51 7.16 5.93
N ALA A 131 -2.87 6.08 6.39
CA ALA A 131 -1.71 5.47 5.76
C ALA A 131 -2.03 5.00 4.33
N ALA A 132 -3.16 4.31 4.14
CA ALA A 132 -3.64 3.88 2.83
C ALA A 132 -3.82 5.07 1.89
N ALA A 133 -4.51 6.13 2.33
CA ALA A 133 -4.69 7.34 1.53
C ALA A 133 -3.35 8.04 1.20
N GLY A 134 -2.38 8.00 2.10
CA GLY A 134 -1.01 8.48 1.89
C GLY A 134 -0.31 7.75 0.75
N LEU A 135 -0.27 6.42 0.82
CA LEU A 135 0.36 5.57 -0.18
C LEU A 135 -0.37 5.63 -1.53
N VAL A 136 -1.71 5.60 -1.53
CA VAL A 136 -2.53 5.75 -2.74
C VAL A 136 -2.27 7.10 -3.42
N SER A 137 -2.20 8.19 -2.66
CA SER A 137 -1.89 9.51 -3.22
C SER A 137 -0.49 9.60 -3.80
N TRP A 138 0.48 8.95 -3.15
CA TRP A 138 1.83 8.90 -3.66
C TRP A 138 1.90 8.07 -4.95
N ALA A 139 1.33 6.86 -4.97
CA ALA A 139 1.29 6.00 -6.16
C ALA A 139 0.61 6.70 -7.35
N SER A 140 -0.52 7.36 -7.08
CA SER A 140 -1.28 8.14 -8.07
C SER A 140 -0.46 9.29 -8.69
N SER A 141 0.49 9.85 -7.95
CA SER A 141 1.36 10.96 -8.41
C SER A 141 2.68 10.48 -9.03
N ASN A 142 3.01 9.20 -8.90
CA ASN A 142 4.29 8.63 -9.32
C ASN A 142 4.03 7.43 -10.25
N PRO A 143 3.75 7.63 -11.55
CA PRO A 143 3.44 6.55 -12.48
C PRO A 143 4.63 5.61 -12.78
N ALA A 144 5.87 6.08 -12.60
CA ALA A 144 7.08 5.34 -12.91
C ALA A 144 7.56 4.48 -11.71
N LEU A 145 6.77 3.48 -11.32
CA LEU A 145 6.93 2.78 -10.02
C LEU A 145 7.98 1.66 -9.95
N ALA A 146 8.42 1.14 -11.08
CA ALA A 146 8.91 -0.24 -11.11
C ALA A 146 10.28 -0.48 -10.44
N VAL A 147 11.18 0.50 -10.40
CA VAL A 147 12.54 0.29 -9.88
C VAL A 147 12.74 0.98 -8.54
N SER A 148 12.39 2.27 -8.44
CA SER A 148 12.74 3.04 -7.25
C SER A 148 11.89 2.72 -6.02
N ALA A 149 10.65 2.27 -6.16
CA ALA A 149 9.78 2.06 -4.99
C ALA A 149 10.30 0.92 -4.08
N GLY A 150 10.85 -0.14 -4.67
CA GLY A 150 11.47 -1.24 -3.92
C GLY A 150 12.73 -0.80 -3.18
N ASP A 151 13.61 -0.04 -3.84
CA ASP A 151 14.84 0.47 -3.21
C ASP A 151 14.53 1.47 -2.09
N ILE A 152 13.56 2.36 -2.30
CA ILE A 152 13.12 3.31 -1.27
C ILE A 152 12.52 2.57 -0.08
N TYR A 153 11.76 1.50 -0.33
CA TYR A 153 11.23 0.65 0.75
C TYR A 153 12.37 -0.01 1.54
N ASP A 154 13.38 -0.56 0.88
CA ASP A 154 14.52 -1.19 1.56
C ASP A 154 15.28 -0.20 2.45
N GLU A 155 15.51 1.02 1.94
CA GLU A 155 16.14 2.08 2.73
C GLU A 155 15.27 2.51 3.91
N PHE A 156 13.95 2.64 3.73
CA PHE A 156 13.01 2.86 4.84
C PHE A 156 13.07 1.74 5.87
N TRP A 157 13.05 0.48 5.43
CA TRP A 157 13.03 -0.70 6.30
C TRP A 157 14.25 -0.78 7.22
N LYS A 158 15.44 -0.42 6.69
CA LYS A 158 16.69 -0.36 7.47
C LYS A 158 16.67 0.68 8.59
N THR A 159 15.77 1.66 8.54
CA THR A 159 15.62 2.67 9.60
C THR A 159 14.76 2.22 10.77
N LEU A 160 14.04 1.09 10.62
CA LEU A 160 13.09 0.62 11.61
C LEU A 160 13.74 -0.32 12.63
N ASP A 161 13.33 -0.20 13.89
CA ASP A 161 13.60 -1.23 14.89
C ASP A 161 12.70 -2.47 14.70
N GLN A 162 13.02 -3.58 15.38
CA GLN A 162 12.26 -4.84 15.25
C GLN A 162 10.77 -4.70 15.60
N GLY A 163 10.44 -3.87 16.60
CA GLY A 163 9.05 -3.65 16.99
C GLY A 163 8.28 -2.90 15.91
N GLN A 164 8.89 -1.84 15.36
CA GLN A 164 8.33 -1.07 14.24
C GLN A 164 8.15 -1.92 12.98
N GLN A 165 9.12 -2.78 12.67
CA GLN A 165 9.02 -3.74 11.57
C GLN A 165 7.83 -4.69 11.76
N GLN A 166 7.71 -5.28 12.95
CA GLN A 166 6.62 -6.21 13.26
C GLN A 166 5.25 -5.52 13.16
N THR A 167 5.10 -4.34 13.77
CA THR A 167 3.88 -3.54 13.68
C THR A 167 3.55 -3.17 12.24
N PHE A 168 4.54 -2.84 11.41
CA PHE A 168 4.28 -2.58 9.99
C PHE A 168 3.75 -3.83 9.27
N LYS A 169 4.36 -5.00 9.49
CA LYS A 169 3.91 -6.27 8.90
C LYS A 169 2.47 -6.61 9.29
N GLU A 170 2.16 -6.51 10.58
CA GLU A 170 0.81 -6.79 11.13
C GLU A 170 -0.27 -5.85 10.59
N ASN A 171 0.07 -4.57 10.43
CA ASN A 171 -0.90 -3.58 9.97
C ASN A 171 -1.06 -3.54 8.43
N TRP A 172 -0.11 -4.12 7.69
CA TRP A 172 -0.09 -4.03 6.23
C TRP A 172 -1.37 -4.54 5.58
N GLU A 173 -1.95 -5.64 6.07
CA GLU A 173 -3.20 -6.18 5.52
C GLU A 173 -4.37 -5.19 5.60
N TYR A 174 -4.48 -4.46 6.71
CA TYR A 174 -5.52 -3.45 6.93
C TYR A 174 -5.28 -2.21 6.07
N ILE A 175 -4.03 -1.76 5.97
CA ILE A 175 -3.63 -0.64 5.10
C ILE A 175 -3.95 -0.99 3.65
N LYS A 176 -3.56 -2.17 3.20
CA LYS A 176 -3.82 -2.66 1.85
C LYS A 176 -5.32 -2.75 1.57
N SER A 177 -6.10 -3.34 2.49
CA SER A 177 -7.55 -3.46 2.36
C SER A 177 -8.23 -2.09 2.23
N ASN A 178 -7.83 -1.10 3.04
CA ASN A 178 -8.33 0.26 2.93
C ASN A 178 -7.97 0.91 1.59
N GLY A 179 -6.74 0.70 1.11
CA GLY A 179 -6.30 1.17 -0.21
C GLY A 179 -7.11 0.55 -1.36
N ASP A 180 -7.37 -0.75 -1.29
CA ASP A 180 -8.23 -1.45 -2.26
C ASP A 180 -9.66 -0.89 -2.23
N THR A 181 -10.19 -0.65 -1.03
CA THR A 181 -11.54 -0.10 -0.79
C THR A 181 -11.71 1.31 -1.35
N ILE A 182 -10.67 2.16 -1.32
CA ILE A 182 -10.71 3.49 -1.96
C ILE A 182 -11.09 3.41 -3.44
N PHE A 183 -10.73 2.31 -4.12
CA PHE A 183 -11.03 2.10 -5.54
C PHE A 183 -12.26 1.22 -5.80
N SER A 184 -12.51 0.19 -4.99
CA SER A 184 -13.61 -0.75 -5.20
C SER A 184 -14.96 -0.26 -4.66
N ASP A 185 -14.97 0.36 -3.48
CA ASP A 185 -16.17 0.88 -2.83
C ASP A 185 -15.84 2.10 -1.96
N PHE A 186 -15.69 3.24 -2.63
CA PHE A 186 -15.28 4.47 -1.98
C PHE A 186 -16.29 4.98 -0.93
N ASN A 187 -17.58 4.65 -1.09
CA ASN A 187 -18.62 5.17 -0.21
C ASN A 187 -18.54 4.54 1.18
N SER A 188 -18.19 3.25 1.29
CA SER A 188 -18.09 2.57 2.60
C SER A 188 -16.94 3.06 3.46
N ILE A 189 -15.85 3.54 2.86
CA ILE A 189 -14.66 4.04 3.59
C ILE A 189 -14.63 5.58 3.74
N ARG A 190 -15.58 6.29 3.11
CA ARG A 190 -15.60 7.76 3.08
C ARG A 190 -15.61 8.40 4.47
N GLY A 191 -16.45 7.90 5.38
CA GLY A 191 -16.54 8.41 6.75
C GLY A 191 -15.24 8.23 7.52
N THR A 192 -14.68 7.02 7.49
CA THR A 192 -13.37 6.69 8.10
C THR A 192 -12.25 7.57 7.58
N LEU A 193 -12.23 7.88 6.29
CA LEU A 193 -11.23 8.78 5.70
C LEU A 193 -11.43 10.24 6.12
N ASP A 194 -12.67 10.68 6.34
CA ASP A 194 -12.96 12.02 6.82
C ASP A 194 -12.50 12.19 8.27
N ASP A 195 -12.87 11.22 9.12
CA ASP A 195 -12.44 11.15 10.52
C ASP A 195 -10.91 11.08 10.66
N ALA A 196 -10.24 10.42 9.71
CA ALA A 196 -8.79 10.34 9.65
C ALA A 196 -8.11 11.60 9.04
N GLY A 197 -8.89 12.60 8.59
CA GLY A 197 -8.38 13.80 7.93
C GLY A 197 -7.76 13.55 6.55
N ALA A 198 -8.08 12.41 5.92
CA ALA A 198 -7.46 11.92 4.68
C ALA A 198 -8.41 11.91 3.47
N LEU A 199 -9.69 12.25 3.64
CA LEU A 199 -10.72 12.18 2.60
C LEU A 199 -10.32 12.92 1.32
N LYS A 200 -9.95 14.21 1.42
CA LYS A 200 -9.58 15.02 0.25
C LYS A 200 -8.39 14.44 -0.52
N LYS A 201 -7.44 13.84 0.19
CA LYS A 201 -6.26 13.19 -0.40
C LYS A 201 -6.68 11.96 -1.19
N ALA A 202 -7.50 11.08 -0.60
CA ALA A 202 -8.03 9.90 -1.27
C ALA A 202 -8.93 10.25 -2.48
N GLU A 203 -9.84 11.22 -2.34
CA GLU A 203 -10.72 11.68 -3.43
C GLU A 203 -9.94 12.19 -4.63
N LYS A 204 -8.88 12.99 -4.40
CA LYS A 204 -8.03 13.50 -5.47
C LYS A 204 -7.28 12.36 -6.16
N ALA A 205 -6.68 11.46 -5.38
CA ALA A 205 -5.87 10.38 -5.89
C ALA A 205 -6.67 9.40 -6.75
N ARG A 206 -7.88 9.01 -6.31
CA ARG A 206 -8.71 8.01 -7.00
C ARG A 206 -9.35 8.48 -8.31
N LYS A 207 -9.46 9.80 -8.52
CA LYS A 207 -10.06 10.38 -9.73
C LYS A 207 -9.21 10.19 -10.98
N ARG A 208 -7.93 9.87 -10.82
CA ARG A 208 -7.06 9.54 -11.94
C ARG A 208 -7.35 8.14 -12.45
N SER A 209 -7.48 7.99 -13.77
CA SER A 209 -7.83 6.73 -14.42
C SER A 209 -6.79 5.62 -14.21
N ASP A 210 -5.52 5.98 -14.03
CA ASP A 210 -4.38 5.08 -13.83
C ASP A 210 -4.08 4.77 -12.35
N ALA A 211 -4.69 5.49 -11.41
CA ALA A 211 -4.31 5.42 -9.99
C ALA A 211 -4.51 4.03 -9.36
N LYS A 212 -5.54 3.29 -9.77
CA LYS A 212 -5.76 1.92 -9.28
C LYS A 212 -4.62 0.98 -9.69
N ALA A 213 -4.15 1.10 -10.93
CA ALA A 213 -3.04 0.28 -11.42
C ALA A 213 -1.74 0.61 -10.67
N HIS A 214 -1.47 1.89 -10.43
CA HIS A 214 -0.31 2.34 -9.66
C HIS A 214 -0.38 1.92 -8.20
N TRP A 215 -1.54 2.01 -7.57
CA TRP A 215 -1.76 1.50 -6.23
C TRP A 215 -1.46 0.00 -6.15
N ASN A 216 -2.04 -0.79 -7.07
CA ASN A 216 -1.82 -2.24 -7.10
C ASN A 216 -0.34 -2.59 -7.26
N ALA A 217 0.38 -1.89 -8.15
CA ALA A 217 1.81 -2.10 -8.34
C ALA A 217 2.62 -1.79 -7.06
N LEU A 218 2.35 -0.65 -6.41
CA LEU A 218 3.00 -0.31 -5.14
C LEU A 218 2.68 -1.31 -4.03
N ALA A 219 1.41 -1.68 -3.88
CA ALA A 219 0.97 -2.62 -2.86
C ALA A 219 1.60 -4.00 -3.06
N GLN A 220 1.76 -4.44 -4.32
CA GLN A 220 2.46 -5.68 -4.64
C GLN A 220 3.94 -5.60 -4.29
N ILE A 221 4.64 -4.52 -4.67
CA ILE A 221 6.06 -4.31 -4.32
C ILE A 221 6.25 -4.39 -2.80
N ILE A 222 5.41 -3.70 -2.02
CA ILE A 222 5.53 -3.70 -0.56
C ILE A 222 5.23 -5.10 0.01
N ALA A 223 4.20 -5.80 -0.47
CA ALA A 223 3.89 -7.15 -0.03
C ALA A 223 5.04 -8.14 -0.33
N ASP A 224 5.62 -8.07 -1.53
CA ASP A 224 6.77 -8.89 -1.93
C ASP A 224 7.98 -8.59 -1.05
N LYS A 225 8.21 -7.31 -0.72
CA LYS A 225 9.28 -6.93 0.20
C LYS A 225 9.03 -7.51 1.59
N ILE A 226 7.85 -7.30 2.20
CA ILE A 226 7.50 -7.83 3.53
C ILE A 226 7.77 -9.33 3.65
N ASN A 227 7.40 -10.11 2.62
CA ASN A 227 7.54 -11.56 2.60
C ASN A 227 8.99 -12.04 2.43
N ASN A 228 9.89 -11.18 1.96
CA ASN A 228 11.30 -11.49 1.73
C ASN A 228 12.24 -10.85 2.79
N GLN A 229 11.69 -10.27 3.87
CA GLN A 229 12.43 -9.76 5.04
C GLN A 229 12.41 -10.78 6.19
#